data_AF-M5BNP3-F1
#
_entry.id   AF-M5BNP3-F1
#
_cell.length_a   1.000
_cell.length_b   1.000
_cell.length_c   1.000
_cell.angle_alpha   90.00
_cell.angle_beta   90.00
_cell.angle_gamma   90.00
#
_symmetry.space_group_name_H-M   'P 1'
#
loop_
_entity.id
_entity.type
_entity.pdbx_description
1 polymer ?
#
loop_
_entity_poly.entity_id
_entity_poly.type
_entity_poly.pdbx_seq_one_letter_code
_entity_poly.pdbx_strand_id
1 'polypeptide(L)'
;MAVTNAMEKTRLALHHLGKILFAQSTELLNPAFNRGLPPSLAASDPSVNYHAKGLDIATAAYVSELGFLANPVSTHIQSAEMHNQAVNSLALISARATVQALDVLSLLTASYLYLVCQAVDLRAQQHELAQGVAQIINEELGNKFSAVSIASVQGPVFKAVMESYEVTSTMDALPRMMTAAAAATAPLVELLPESDLAGIKAFRSAVGSRSGELYTRLQGEYLRGERGAAPAAHLLGNTRPVYEFVRVQLGVKMHGIDNLNRFEEGWTGLTVGQNVSVIYEAIRDGKLQEVIATLWKH
;
A
#
# COMPACT_ATOMS: atom_id res chain seq x y z
N MET A 1 37.81 17.76 12.74
CA MET A 1 37.14 17.68 11.42
C MET A 1 36.61 16.30 11.07
N ALA A 2 37.26 15.19 11.47
CA ALA A 2 36.83 13.83 11.11
C ALA A 2 35.35 13.52 11.46
N VAL A 3 34.93 13.83 12.69
CA VAL A 3 33.53 13.61 13.14
C VAL A 3 32.54 14.43 12.30
N THR A 4 32.84 15.71 12.04
CA THR A 4 32.02 16.58 11.19
C THR A 4 31.85 15.99 9.79
N ASN A 5 32.95 15.53 9.18
CA ASN A 5 32.92 14.91 7.86
C ASN A 5 32.01 13.68 7.81
N ALA A 6 32.11 12.80 8.83
CA ALA A 6 31.25 11.64 8.94
C ALA A 6 29.78 12.05 9.09
N MET A 7 29.47 12.95 10.02
CA MET A 7 28.10 13.36 10.32
C MET A 7 27.40 14.04 9.14
N GLU A 8 28.10 14.89 8.39
CA GLU A 8 27.53 15.56 7.22
C GLU A 8 27.26 14.60 6.06
N LYS A 9 28.21 13.69 5.78
CA LYS A 9 28.01 12.64 4.77
C LYS A 9 26.85 11.71 5.14
N THR A 10 26.78 11.29 6.40
CA THR A 10 25.67 10.48 6.90
C THR A 10 24.35 11.24 6.74
N ARG A 11 24.28 12.51 7.16
CA ARG A 11 23.04 13.30 7.07
C ARG A 11 22.54 13.48 5.64
N LEU A 12 23.45 13.72 4.70
CA LEU A 12 23.12 13.78 3.28
C LEU A 12 22.61 12.41 2.77
N ALA A 13 23.24 11.31 3.17
CA ALA A 13 22.77 9.97 2.82
C ALA A 13 21.36 9.68 3.39
N LEU A 14 21.06 10.10 4.62
CA LEU A 14 19.72 9.96 5.21
C LEU A 14 18.66 10.69 4.38
N HIS A 15 18.96 11.89 3.88
CA HIS A 15 18.05 12.58 2.95
C HIS A 15 17.81 11.79 1.67
N HIS A 16 18.86 11.24 1.05
CA HIS A 16 18.70 10.44 -0.17
C HIS A 16 17.88 9.16 0.07
N LEU A 17 18.08 8.48 1.21
CA LEU A 17 17.23 7.36 1.62
C LEU A 17 15.77 7.81 1.76
N GLY A 18 15.53 8.93 2.45
CA GLY A 18 14.20 9.49 2.57
C GLY A 18 13.58 9.84 1.21
N LYS A 19 14.37 10.35 0.27
CA LYS A 19 13.87 10.67 -1.08
C LYS A 19 13.44 9.42 -1.86
N ILE A 20 14.16 8.32 -1.73
CA ILE A 20 13.79 7.02 -2.33
C ILE A 20 12.49 6.51 -1.70
N LEU A 21 12.40 6.48 -0.37
CA LEU A 21 11.20 6.02 0.34
C LEU A 21 9.98 6.87 -0.02
N PHE A 22 10.14 8.19 -0.10
CA PHE A 22 9.05 9.09 -0.51
C PHE A 22 8.60 8.82 -1.95
N ALA A 23 9.53 8.65 -2.89
CA ALA A 23 9.18 8.36 -4.29
C ALA A 23 8.40 7.03 -4.41
N GLN A 24 8.84 6.00 -3.71
CA GLN A 24 8.14 4.71 -3.65
C GLN A 24 6.77 4.83 -2.98
N SER A 25 6.68 5.58 -1.88
CA SER A 25 5.42 5.83 -1.16
C SER A 25 4.39 6.52 -2.04
N THR A 26 4.75 7.61 -2.71
CA THR A 26 3.80 8.36 -3.53
C THR A 26 3.37 7.58 -4.78
N GLU A 27 4.27 6.79 -5.38
CA GLU A 27 3.93 5.86 -6.47
C GLU A 27 2.91 4.79 -6.01
N LEU A 28 3.12 4.21 -4.83
CA LEU A 28 2.23 3.21 -4.23
C LEU A 28 0.82 3.76 -3.95
N LEU A 29 0.71 5.02 -3.51
CA LEU A 29 -0.57 5.64 -3.17
C LEU A 29 -1.37 6.09 -4.40
N ASN A 30 -0.70 6.24 -5.55
CA ASN A 30 -1.31 6.77 -6.76
C ASN A 30 -1.91 5.64 -7.64
N PRO A 31 -3.23 5.63 -7.87
CA PRO A 31 -3.90 4.60 -8.67
C PRO A 31 -3.41 4.53 -10.13
N ALA A 32 -2.80 5.61 -10.65
CA ALA A 32 -2.25 5.62 -12.00
C ALA A 32 -0.95 4.81 -12.15
N PHE A 33 -0.24 4.54 -11.04
CA PHE A 33 1.07 3.89 -11.06
C PHE A 33 1.13 2.59 -10.24
N ASN A 34 0.23 2.41 -9.29
CA ASN A 34 0.28 1.32 -8.31
C ASN A 34 -0.30 -0.04 -8.77
N ARG A 35 -0.56 -0.20 -10.08
CA ARG A 35 -1.03 -1.44 -10.73
C ARG A 35 -2.36 -1.96 -10.16
N GLY A 36 -3.35 -1.08 -10.06
CA GLY A 36 -4.74 -1.42 -9.70
C GLY A 36 -5.03 -1.55 -8.21
N LEU A 37 -4.12 -1.10 -7.33
CA LEU A 37 -4.47 -0.87 -5.93
C LEU A 37 -5.44 0.33 -5.83
N PRO A 38 -6.37 0.32 -4.85
CA PRO A 38 -7.26 1.45 -4.60
C PRO A 38 -6.50 2.76 -4.33
N PRO A 39 -7.05 3.92 -4.69
CA PRO A 39 -6.44 5.22 -4.40
C PRO A 39 -6.22 5.38 -2.90
N SER A 40 -5.05 5.89 -2.52
CA SER A 40 -4.67 6.08 -1.11
C SER A 40 -4.80 4.82 -0.25
N LEU A 41 -4.74 3.63 -0.87
CA LEU A 41 -4.88 2.31 -0.23
C LEU A 41 -6.17 2.19 0.61
N ALA A 42 -7.26 2.76 0.13
CA ALA A 42 -8.58 2.61 0.74
C ALA A 42 -9.08 1.16 0.63
N ALA A 43 -9.45 0.54 1.75
CA ALA A 43 -9.95 -0.83 1.78
C ALA A 43 -11.46 -0.97 1.53
N SER A 44 -12.19 0.13 1.64
CA SER A 44 -13.62 0.24 1.33
C SER A 44 -13.81 1.15 0.11
N ASP A 45 -15.07 1.51 -0.19
CA ASP A 45 -15.41 2.41 -1.30
C ASP A 45 -14.58 3.72 -1.30
N PRO A 46 -13.81 3.99 -2.38
CA PRO A 46 -12.97 5.18 -2.50
C PRO A 46 -13.72 6.50 -2.43
N SER A 47 -15.01 6.52 -2.77
CA SER A 47 -15.82 7.75 -2.73
C SER A 47 -15.90 8.37 -1.33
N VAL A 48 -15.79 7.56 -0.27
CA VAL A 48 -15.93 7.96 1.13
C VAL A 48 -14.75 7.56 2.02
N ASN A 49 -13.69 6.99 1.44
CA ASN A 49 -12.50 6.57 2.18
C ASN A 49 -11.22 7.13 1.55
N TYR A 50 -10.61 8.10 2.21
CA TYR A 50 -9.37 8.74 1.77
C TYR A 50 -8.10 8.22 2.47
N HIS A 51 -8.25 7.23 3.36
CA HIS A 51 -7.19 6.56 4.14
C HIS A 51 -5.82 7.28 4.16
N ALA A 52 -4.88 6.89 3.30
CA ALA A 52 -3.49 7.34 3.35
C ALA A 52 -3.22 8.73 2.74
N LYS A 53 -4.25 9.48 2.31
CA LYS A 53 -4.06 10.83 1.73
C LYS A 53 -3.33 11.77 2.70
N GLY A 54 -3.62 11.68 4.00
CA GLY A 54 -2.90 12.45 5.03
C GLY A 54 -1.43 12.03 5.17
N LEU A 55 -1.13 10.74 5.01
CA LEU A 55 0.26 10.25 5.04
C LEU A 55 1.06 10.65 3.81
N ASP A 56 0.44 10.77 2.63
CA ASP A 56 1.11 11.30 1.43
C ASP A 56 1.63 12.73 1.69
N ILE A 57 0.78 13.57 2.30
CA ILE A 57 1.15 14.94 2.71
C ILE A 57 2.26 14.92 3.78
N ALA A 58 2.12 14.06 4.79
CA ALA A 58 3.10 13.96 5.87
C ALA A 58 4.48 13.50 5.36
N THR A 59 4.52 12.48 4.50
CA THR A 59 5.77 11.97 3.92
C THR A 59 6.45 13.00 3.02
N ALA A 60 5.68 13.83 2.29
CA ALA A 60 6.21 14.99 1.57
C ALA A 60 6.82 16.05 2.51
N ALA A 61 6.21 16.29 3.67
CA ALA A 61 6.76 17.19 4.68
C ALA A 61 8.07 16.65 5.27
N TYR A 62 8.12 15.35 5.62
CA TYR A 62 9.32 14.71 6.18
C TYR A 62 10.50 14.76 5.22
N VAL A 63 10.30 14.46 3.93
CA VAL A 63 11.41 14.51 2.95
C VAL A 63 11.88 15.94 2.68
N SER A 64 10.97 16.92 2.73
CA SER A 64 11.30 18.35 2.64
C SER A 64 12.17 18.80 3.82
N GLU A 65 11.81 18.42 5.05
CA GLU A 65 12.61 18.69 6.25
C GLU A 65 13.99 18.00 6.18
N LEU A 66 14.05 16.74 5.74
CA LEU A 66 15.32 16.05 5.50
C LEU A 66 16.21 16.80 4.50
N GLY A 67 15.62 17.37 3.45
CA GLY A 67 16.33 18.16 2.46
C GLY A 67 16.95 19.41 3.06
N PHE A 68 16.22 20.11 3.95
CA PHE A 68 16.76 21.25 4.69
C PHE A 68 17.89 20.84 5.65
N LEU A 69 17.69 19.76 6.41
CA LEU A 69 18.67 19.27 7.38
C LEU A 69 19.96 18.78 6.70
N ALA A 70 19.91 18.35 5.44
CA ALA A 70 21.07 17.85 4.70
C ALA A 70 22.18 18.90 4.46
N ASN A 71 21.90 20.19 4.65
CA ASN A 71 22.90 21.24 4.47
C ASN A 71 24.10 21.07 5.43
N PRO A 72 25.34 21.36 4.96
CA PRO A 72 26.53 21.24 5.80
C PRO A 72 26.54 22.33 6.88
N VAL A 73 26.96 21.95 8.08
CA VAL A 73 27.16 22.88 9.20
C VAL A 73 28.56 23.49 9.12
N SER A 74 29.54 22.76 8.59
CA SER A 74 30.95 23.17 8.54
C SER A 74 31.21 24.42 7.69
N THR A 75 30.28 24.82 6.83
CA THR A 75 30.37 26.06 6.06
C THR A 75 30.10 27.31 6.90
N HIS A 76 29.63 27.15 8.14
CA HIS A 76 29.28 28.23 9.06
C HIS A 76 30.32 28.48 10.16
N ILE A 77 31.54 27.95 10.02
CA ILE A 77 32.65 28.16 10.97
C ILE A 77 32.86 29.65 11.21
N GLN A 78 32.87 30.05 12.48
CA GLN A 78 33.24 31.38 12.94
C GLN A 78 34.59 31.34 13.62
N SER A 79 35.32 32.44 13.53
CA SER A 79 36.53 32.61 14.32
C SER A 79 36.16 32.81 15.78
N ALA A 80 36.58 31.89 16.65
CA ALA A 80 36.25 31.91 18.06
C ALA A 80 37.48 32.22 18.91
N GLU A 81 37.23 32.64 20.17
CA GLU A 81 38.25 32.77 21.21
C GLU A 81 39.40 33.69 20.76
N MET A 82 39.09 34.97 20.53
CA MET A 82 40.06 36.00 20.10
C MET A 82 40.90 35.60 18.87
N HIS A 83 40.29 34.91 17.91
CA HIS A 83 40.93 34.36 16.71
C HIS A 83 41.92 33.20 16.92
N ASN A 84 42.11 32.72 18.16
CA ASN A 84 42.92 31.52 18.42
C ASN A 84 42.27 30.25 17.84
N GLN A 85 40.94 30.23 17.75
CA GLN A 85 40.17 29.15 17.13
C GLN A 85 39.51 29.60 15.82
N ALA A 86 40.33 30.15 14.92
CA ALA A 86 39.88 30.58 13.59
C ALA A 86 39.31 29.44 12.73
N VAL A 87 39.73 28.20 12.99
CA VAL A 87 39.14 26.98 12.44
C VAL A 87 38.73 26.08 13.58
N ASN A 88 37.49 25.61 13.57
CA ASN A 88 36.96 24.67 14.54
C ASN A 88 35.99 23.71 13.84
N SER A 89 35.68 22.59 14.49
CA SER A 89 35.03 21.48 13.78
C SER A 89 33.51 21.56 13.70
N LEU A 90 32.86 22.27 14.62
CA LEU A 90 31.40 22.23 14.80
C LEU A 90 30.83 20.80 14.93
N ALA A 91 31.65 19.82 15.32
CA ALA A 91 31.33 18.40 15.23
C ALA A 91 30.04 18.02 15.99
N LEU A 92 29.87 18.53 17.22
CA LEU A 92 28.68 18.27 18.03
C LEU A 92 27.41 18.89 17.43
N ILE A 93 27.51 20.06 16.80
CA ILE A 93 26.37 20.71 16.13
C ILE A 93 25.95 19.87 14.92
N SER A 94 26.92 19.43 14.12
CA SER A 94 26.65 18.53 12.99
C SER A 94 26.04 17.21 13.46
N ALA A 95 26.55 16.60 14.54
CA ALA A 95 25.99 15.37 15.09
C ALA A 95 24.53 15.54 15.54
N ARG A 96 24.18 16.64 16.23
CA ARG A 96 22.80 16.93 16.65
C ARG A 96 21.86 17.08 15.45
N ALA A 97 22.27 17.78 14.40
CA ALA A 97 21.50 17.88 13.17
C ALA A 97 21.31 16.51 12.49
N THR A 98 22.32 15.63 12.54
CA THR A 98 22.23 14.28 12.00
C THR A 98 21.27 13.40 12.80
N VAL A 99 21.25 13.53 14.14
CA VAL A 99 20.26 12.84 14.99
C VAL A 99 18.84 13.30 14.65
N GLN A 100 18.61 14.61 14.51
CA GLN A 100 17.30 15.13 14.09
C GLN A 100 16.87 14.58 12.73
N ALA A 101 17.78 14.53 11.75
CA ALA A 101 17.49 13.93 10.45
C ALA A 101 17.12 12.44 10.56
N LEU A 102 17.77 11.71 11.47
CA LEU A 102 17.46 10.29 11.71
C LEU A 102 16.07 10.11 12.35
N ASP A 103 15.64 11.02 13.23
CA ASP A 103 14.28 11.02 13.79
C ASP A 103 13.23 11.25 12.70
N VAL A 104 13.45 12.23 11.81
CA VAL A 104 12.55 12.52 10.68
C VAL A 104 12.51 11.35 9.69
N LEU A 105 13.65 10.75 9.37
CA LEU A 105 13.69 9.56 8.52
C LEU A 105 12.95 8.37 9.15
N SER A 106 12.99 8.24 10.48
CA SER A 106 12.26 7.19 11.20
C SER A 106 10.74 7.39 11.08
N LEU A 107 10.24 8.63 11.13
CA LEU A 107 8.81 8.94 10.88
C LEU A 107 8.39 8.55 9.46
N LEU A 108 9.22 8.89 8.47
CA LEU A 108 8.99 8.51 7.07
C LEU A 108 9.01 6.99 6.87
N THR A 109 9.97 6.30 7.48
CA THR A 109 10.11 4.84 7.40
C THR A 109 8.92 4.14 8.06
N ALA A 110 8.49 4.58 9.24
CA ALA A 110 7.31 4.06 9.93
C ALA A 110 6.03 4.25 9.10
N SER A 111 5.86 5.45 8.53
CA SER A 111 4.74 5.75 7.63
C SER A 111 4.75 4.83 6.41
N TYR A 112 5.91 4.65 5.78
CA TYR A 112 6.02 3.78 4.61
C TYR A 112 5.76 2.30 4.94
N LEU A 113 6.27 1.79 6.07
CA LEU A 113 5.97 0.42 6.52
C LEU A 113 4.48 0.20 6.76
N TYR A 114 3.79 1.17 7.38
CA TYR A 114 2.34 1.14 7.54
C TYR A 114 1.62 1.00 6.18
N LEU A 115 2.01 1.82 5.20
CA LEU A 115 1.42 1.81 3.86
C LEU A 115 1.66 0.50 3.12
N VAL A 116 2.90 -0.01 3.14
CA VAL A 116 3.24 -1.27 2.46
C VAL A 116 2.48 -2.45 3.08
N CYS A 117 2.31 -2.50 4.40
CA CYS A 117 1.51 -3.54 5.03
C CYS A 117 0.04 -3.47 4.58
N GLN A 118 -0.54 -2.28 4.50
CA GLN A 118 -1.91 -2.11 3.97
C GLN A 118 -2.00 -2.58 2.50
N ALA A 119 -1.04 -2.17 1.66
CA ALA A 119 -1.03 -2.54 0.25
C ALA A 119 -0.93 -4.06 0.05
N VAL A 120 -0.13 -4.73 0.87
CA VAL A 120 0.04 -6.19 0.85
C VAL A 120 -1.25 -6.90 1.26
N ASP A 121 -1.98 -6.42 2.26
CA ASP A 121 -3.30 -6.95 2.61
C ASP A 121 -4.32 -6.80 1.46
N LEU A 122 -4.34 -5.62 0.83
CA LEU A 122 -5.18 -5.37 -0.34
C LEU A 122 -4.82 -6.29 -1.51
N ARG A 123 -3.54 -6.60 -1.73
CA ARG A 123 -3.12 -7.58 -2.73
C ARG A 123 -3.57 -9.00 -2.41
N ALA A 124 -3.53 -9.40 -1.15
CA ALA A 124 -4.08 -10.69 -0.74
C ALA A 124 -5.58 -10.77 -1.03
N GLN A 125 -6.33 -9.73 -0.67
CA GLN A 125 -7.76 -9.64 -0.97
C GLN A 125 -8.04 -9.66 -2.48
N GLN A 126 -7.26 -8.96 -3.29
CA GLN A 126 -7.37 -8.97 -4.75
C GLN A 126 -7.08 -10.35 -5.34
N HIS A 127 -6.13 -11.09 -4.77
CA HIS A 127 -5.81 -12.44 -5.19
C HIS A 127 -6.99 -13.39 -4.95
N GLU A 128 -7.61 -13.35 -3.77
CA GLU A 128 -8.81 -14.14 -3.47
C GLU A 128 -10.00 -13.73 -4.34
N LEU A 129 -10.19 -12.43 -4.57
CA LEU A 129 -11.23 -11.92 -5.47
C LEU A 129 -11.06 -12.47 -6.89
N ALA A 130 -9.83 -12.44 -7.43
CA ALA A 130 -9.55 -12.93 -8.78
C ALA A 130 -9.89 -14.42 -8.93
N GLN A 131 -9.60 -15.24 -7.91
CA GLN A 131 -9.98 -16.66 -7.90
C GLN A 131 -11.50 -16.84 -7.92
N GLY A 132 -12.24 -16.09 -7.09
CA GLY A 132 -13.70 -16.16 -7.07
C GLY A 132 -14.35 -15.63 -8.36
N VAL A 133 -13.80 -14.57 -8.96
CA VAL A 133 -14.26 -14.06 -10.26
C VAL A 133 -14.05 -15.10 -11.36
N ALA A 134 -12.92 -15.82 -11.37
CA ALA A 134 -12.70 -16.90 -12.32
C ALA A 134 -13.74 -18.03 -12.18
N GLN A 135 -14.12 -18.38 -10.95
CA GLN A 135 -15.18 -19.36 -10.67
C GLN A 135 -16.55 -18.87 -11.15
N ILE A 136 -16.91 -17.62 -10.82
CA ILE A 136 -18.17 -17.00 -11.27
C ILE A 136 -18.26 -16.99 -12.80
N ILE A 137 -17.18 -16.60 -13.49
CA ILE A 137 -17.13 -16.61 -14.96
C ILE A 137 -17.36 -18.02 -15.50
N ASN A 138 -16.70 -19.03 -14.92
CA ASN A 138 -16.84 -20.42 -15.36
C ASN A 138 -18.29 -20.92 -15.22
N GLU A 139 -18.94 -20.65 -14.08
CA GLU A 139 -20.33 -21.02 -13.83
C GLU A 139 -21.29 -20.30 -14.79
N GLU A 140 -21.15 -18.99 -14.97
CA GLU A 140 -22.02 -18.22 -15.86
C GLU A 140 -21.82 -18.59 -17.33
N LEU A 141 -20.61 -18.98 -17.72
CA LEU A 141 -20.34 -19.52 -19.07
C LEU A 141 -21.09 -20.85 -19.26
N GLY A 142 -20.98 -21.79 -18.32
CA GLY A 142 -21.66 -23.08 -18.38
C GLY A 142 -23.18 -22.98 -18.36
N ASN A 143 -23.73 -22.03 -17.59
CA ASN A 143 -25.17 -21.83 -17.48
C ASN A 143 -25.81 -21.21 -18.73
N LYS A 144 -25.08 -20.34 -19.44
CA LYS A 144 -25.63 -19.54 -20.54
C LYS A 144 -25.18 -19.98 -21.92
N PHE A 145 -24.03 -20.64 -22.04
CA PHE A 145 -23.41 -21.00 -23.31
C PHE A 145 -23.03 -22.49 -23.32
N SER A 146 -24.02 -23.37 -23.53
CA SER A 146 -23.85 -24.83 -23.52
C SER A 146 -23.21 -25.41 -24.79
N ALA A 147 -23.12 -24.62 -25.88
CA ALA A 147 -22.68 -25.09 -27.19
C ALA A 147 -21.17 -24.94 -27.46
N VAL A 148 -20.40 -24.37 -26.52
CA VAL A 148 -18.98 -24.03 -26.72
C VAL A 148 -18.12 -24.65 -25.62
N SER A 149 -16.89 -25.03 -25.97
CA SER A 149 -15.91 -25.44 -24.97
C SER A 149 -15.59 -24.27 -24.04
N ILE A 150 -16.02 -24.36 -22.78
CA ILE A 150 -15.79 -23.32 -21.77
C ILE A 150 -14.29 -23.00 -21.63
N ALA A 151 -13.43 -24.00 -21.80
CA ALA A 151 -11.98 -23.86 -21.69
C ALA A 151 -11.36 -22.89 -22.72
N SER A 152 -11.93 -22.77 -23.94
CA SER A 152 -11.40 -21.86 -24.96
C SER A 152 -11.85 -20.40 -24.77
N VAL A 153 -12.92 -20.17 -23.99
CA VAL A 153 -13.52 -18.83 -23.81
C VAL A 153 -13.16 -18.21 -22.46
N GLN A 154 -13.04 -19.04 -21.40
CA GLN A 154 -12.83 -18.58 -20.04
C GLN A 154 -11.57 -17.73 -19.87
N GLY A 155 -10.43 -18.15 -20.43
CA GLY A 155 -9.16 -17.45 -20.29
C GLY A 155 -9.19 -16.02 -20.86
N PRO A 156 -9.57 -15.83 -22.14
CA PRO A 156 -9.72 -14.51 -22.74
C PRO A 156 -10.72 -13.60 -22.01
N VAL A 157 -11.87 -14.14 -21.59
CA VAL A 157 -12.88 -13.39 -20.83
C VAL A 157 -12.33 -12.95 -19.47
N PHE A 158 -11.74 -13.87 -18.71
CA PHE A 158 -11.15 -13.57 -17.41
C PHE A 158 -10.07 -12.49 -17.53
N LYS A 159 -9.18 -12.63 -18.53
CA LYS A 159 -8.13 -11.64 -18.80
C LYS A 159 -8.73 -10.24 -19.04
N ALA A 160 -9.72 -10.12 -19.93
CA ALA A 160 -10.34 -8.83 -20.24
C ALA A 160 -11.02 -8.20 -19.00
N VAL A 161 -11.70 -9.01 -18.18
CA VAL A 161 -12.32 -8.56 -16.93
C VAL A 161 -11.27 -8.06 -15.94
N MET A 162 -10.17 -8.79 -15.75
CA MET A 162 -9.12 -8.42 -14.79
C MET A 162 -8.29 -7.21 -15.25
N GLU A 163 -8.04 -7.06 -16.55
CA GLU A 163 -7.40 -5.85 -17.10
C GLU A 163 -8.28 -4.61 -16.88
N SER A 164 -9.60 -4.74 -17.10
CA SER A 164 -10.55 -3.67 -16.79
C SER A 164 -10.65 -3.39 -15.28
N TYR A 165 -10.59 -4.42 -14.44
CA TYR A 165 -10.54 -4.27 -12.98
C TYR A 165 -9.31 -3.49 -12.51
N GLU A 166 -8.16 -3.71 -13.12
CA GLU A 166 -6.91 -3.02 -12.76
C GLU A 166 -7.02 -1.51 -12.99
N VAL A 167 -7.56 -1.08 -14.13
CA VAL A 167 -7.66 0.35 -14.49
C VAL A 167 -8.86 1.09 -13.88
N THR A 168 -9.78 0.38 -13.22
CA THR A 168 -10.99 0.94 -12.59
C THR A 168 -10.89 1.04 -11.07
N SER A 169 -9.67 1.10 -10.52
CA SER A 169 -9.40 1.10 -9.07
C SER A 169 -9.99 2.28 -8.29
N THR A 170 -10.36 3.36 -8.97
CA THR A 170 -10.99 4.56 -8.39
C THR A 170 -12.50 4.46 -8.25
N MET A 171 -13.13 3.39 -8.76
CA MET A 171 -14.56 3.16 -8.67
C MET A 171 -14.95 2.41 -7.39
N ASP A 172 -16.13 2.72 -6.86
CA ASP A 172 -16.76 1.96 -5.76
C ASP A 172 -17.07 0.51 -6.17
N ALA A 173 -17.19 -0.38 -5.18
CA ALA A 173 -17.10 -1.82 -5.36
C ALA A 173 -18.04 -2.39 -6.45
N LEU A 174 -19.34 -2.13 -6.35
CA LEU A 174 -20.32 -2.67 -7.30
C LEU A 174 -20.19 -2.03 -8.70
N PRO A 175 -20.17 -0.69 -8.86
CA PRO A 175 -19.92 -0.07 -10.17
C PRO A 175 -18.61 -0.54 -10.83
N ARG A 176 -17.56 -0.74 -10.05
CA ARG A 176 -16.27 -1.27 -10.53
C ARG A 176 -16.43 -2.66 -11.14
N MET A 177 -17.09 -3.57 -10.42
CA MET A 177 -17.32 -4.95 -10.89
C MET A 177 -18.22 -4.99 -12.12
N MET A 178 -19.24 -4.14 -12.18
CA MET A 178 -20.11 -4.03 -13.35
C MET A 178 -19.35 -3.53 -14.59
N THR A 179 -18.47 -2.54 -14.43
CA THR A 179 -17.60 -2.05 -15.52
C THR A 179 -16.60 -3.11 -15.95
N ALA A 180 -15.95 -3.79 -15.00
CA ALA A 180 -15.01 -4.87 -15.30
C ALA A 180 -15.68 -6.02 -16.07
N ALA A 181 -16.87 -6.45 -15.63
CA ALA A 181 -17.64 -7.48 -16.31
C ALA A 181 -18.08 -7.07 -17.73
N ALA A 182 -18.28 -5.77 -17.99
CA ALA A 182 -18.62 -5.30 -19.34
C ALA A 182 -17.48 -5.53 -20.35
N ALA A 183 -16.22 -5.60 -19.91
CA ALA A 183 -15.06 -5.89 -20.76
C ALA A 183 -15.09 -7.32 -21.35
N ALA A 184 -15.88 -8.22 -20.77
CA ALA A 184 -16.12 -9.56 -21.33
C ALA A 184 -16.81 -9.53 -22.70
N THR A 185 -17.45 -8.42 -23.08
CA THR A 185 -18.25 -8.34 -24.32
C THR A 185 -17.43 -8.68 -25.56
N ALA A 186 -16.25 -8.07 -25.73
CA ALA A 186 -15.41 -8.29 -26.92
C ALA A 186 -15.00 -9.76 -27.10
N PRO A 187 -14.36 -10.42 -26.10
CA PRO A 187 -13.99 -11.83 -26.25
C PRO A 187 -15.19 -12.77 -26.40
N LEU A 188 -16.34 -12.46 -25.80
CA LEU A 188 -17.56 -13.27 -25.99
C LEU A 188 -18.09 -13.18 -27.43
N VAL A 189 -18.15 -11.98 -28.00
CA VAL A 189 -18.63 -11.78 -29.39
C VAL A 189 -17.71 -12.45 -30.40
N GLU A 190 -16.40 -12.43 -30.17
CA GLU A 190 -15.41 -13.02 -31.07
C GLU A 190 -15.41 -14.55 -31.04
N LEU A 191 -15.60 -15.15 -29.85
CA LEU A 191 -15.42 -16.58 -29.64
C LEU A 191 -16.72 -17.40 -29.67
N LEU A 192 -17.89 -16.75 -29.57
CA LEU A 192 -19.18 -17.43 -29.59
C LEU A 192 -19.77 -17.42 -31.02
N PRO A 193 -19.98 -18.60 -31.65
CA PRO A 193 -20.38 -18.73 -33.06
C PRO A 193 -21.80 -18.21 -33.35
N GLU A 194 -22.70 -18.20 -32.36
CA GLU A 194 -24.05 -17.62 -32.44
C GLU A 194 -24.30 -16.72 -31.22
N SER A 195 -23.67 -15.53 -31.24
CA SER A 195 -23.76 -14.57 -30.15
C SER A 195 -25.17 -13.98 -29.99
N ASP A 196 -26.01 -14.57 -29.14
CA ASP A 196 -27.21 -13.87 -28.66
C ASP A 196 -26.79 -12.72 -27.73
N LEU A 197 -27.01 -11.49 -28.20
CA LEU A 197 -26.74 -10.27 -27.47
C LEU A 197 -27.46 -10.24 -26.10
N ALA A 198 -28.64 -10.86 -26.00
CA ALA A 198 -29.35 -10.97 -24.73
C ALA A 198 -28.60 -11.88 -23.74
N GLY A 199 -28.05 -13.00 -24.21
CA GLY A 199 -27.17 -13.88 -23.43
C GLY A 199 -25.92 -13.18 -22.92
N ILE A 200 -25.22 -12.41 -23.77
CA ILE A 200 -24.03 -11.63 -23.38
C ILE A 200 -24.39 -10.54 -22.35
N LYS A 201 -25.51 -9.83 -22.55
CA LYS A 201 -25.99 -8.82 -21.61
C LYS A 201 -26.36 -9.44 -20.25
N ALA A 202 -26.97 -10.62 -20.25
CA ALA A 202 -27.30 -11.36 -19.03
C ALA A 202 -26.03 -11.86 -18.33
N PHE A 203 -25.06 -12.39 -19.08
CA PHE A 203 -23.75 -12.83 -18.57
C PHE A 203 -23.02 -11.69 -17.84
N ARG A 204 -22.80 -10.54 -18.51
CA ARG A 204 -22.07 -9.42 -17.89
C ARG A 204 -22.77 -8.90 -16.62
N SER A 205 -24.10 -8.92 -16.61
CA SER A 205 -24.88 -8.46 -15.45
C SER A 205 -24.75 -9.42 -14.28
N ALA A 206 -24.81 -10.73 -14.54
CA ALA A 206 -24.64 -11.75 -13.51
C ALA A 206 -23.22 -11.75 -12.95
N VAL A 207 -22.19 -11.75 -13.83
CA VAL A 207 -20.79 -11.68 -13.40
C VAL A 207 -20.52 -10.42 -12.60
N GLY A 208 -20.99 -9.25 -13.07
CA GLY A 208 -20.79 -7.98 -12.38
C GLY A 208 -21.46 -7.93 -11.00
N SER A 209 -22.71 -8.39 -10.88
CA SER A 209 -23.44 -8.42 -9.60
C SER A 209 -22.79 -9.38 -8.60
N ARG A 210 -22.57 -10.64 -9.03
CA ARG A 210 -22.00 -11.69 -8.17
C ARG A 210 -20.57 -11.35 -7.73
N SER A 211 -19.77 -10.77 -8.63
CA SER A 211 -18.42 -10.31 -8.29
C SER A 211 -18.45 -9.09 -7.38
N GLY A 212 -19.45 -8.21 -7.52
CA GLY A 212 -19.72 -7.10 -6.60
C GLY A 212 -20.01 -7.58 -5.18
N GLU A 213 -20.92 -8.54 -5.05
CA GLU A 213 -21.26 -9.17 -3.77
C GLU A 213 -20.05 -9.88 -3.14
N LEU A 214 -19.29 -10.62 -3.94
CA LEU A 214 -18.02 -11.24 -3.51
C LEU A 214 -17.02 -10.19 -3.02
N TYR A 215 -16.85 -9.09 -3.77
CA TYR A 215 -15.88 -8.06 -3.42
C TYR A 215 -16.24 -7.38 -2.11
N THR A 216 -17.50 -6.95 -1.94
CA THR A 216 -17.98 -6.33 -0.68
C THR A 216 -17.87 -7.30 0.49
N ARG A 217 -18.19 -8.58 0.28
CA ARG A 217 -18.03 -9.60 1.32
C ARG A 217 -16.57 -9.75 1.73
N LEU A 218 -15.64 -9.89 0.79
CA LEU A 218 -14.21 -9.98 1.08
C LEU A 218 -13.68 -8.72 1.78
N GLN A 219 -14.13 -7.52 1.41
CA GLN A 219 -13.78 -6.28 2.14
C GLN A 219 -14.17 -6.40 3.61
N GLY A 220 -15.39 -6.86 3.90
CA GLY A 220 -15.86 -7.08 5.26
C GLY A 220 -15.06 -8.12 6.02
N GLU A 221 -14.82 -9.29 5.41
CA GLU A 221 -14.08 -10.39 6.04
C GLU A 221 -12.64 -10.00 6.40
N TYR A 222 -11.94 -9.30 5.51
CA TYR A 222 -10.59 -8.79 5.76
C TYR A 222 -10.58 -7.72 6.86
N LEU A 223 -11.47 -6.73 6.78
CA LEU A 223 -11.51 -5.62 7.73
C LEU A 223 -11.98 -6.02 9.13
N ARG A 224 -12.83 -7.05 9.25
CA ARG A 224 -13.22 -7.64 10.55
C ARG A 224 -12.18 -8.61 11.11
N GLY A 225 -11.12 -8.91 10.35
CA GLY A 225 -10.05 -9.81 10.78
C GLY A 225 -10.41 -11.30 10.70
N GLU A 226 -11.46 -11.67 9.95
CA GLU A 226 -11.88 -13.06 9.76
C GLU A 226 -10.81 -13.88 9.01
N ARG A 227 -9.93 -13.19 8.25
CA ARG A 227 -8.76 -13.75 7.57
C ARG A 227 -7.50 -13.82 8.44
N GLY A 228 -7.65 -13.58 9.74
CA GLY A 228 -6.55 -13.55 10.72
C GLY A 228 -5.86 -12.19 10.81
N ALA A 229 -4.90 -12.08 11.74
CA ALA A 229 -4.18 -10.83 12.00
C ALA A 229 -3.22 -10.43 10.86
N ALA A 230 -2.72 -11.40 10.10
CA ALA A 230 -1.71 -11.24 9.06
C ALA A 230 -2.14 -11.97 7.77
N PRO A 231 -3.25 -11.57 7.14
CA PRO A 231 -3.91 -12.36 6.10
C PRO A 231 -3.04 -12.59 4.84
N ALA A 232 -2.06 -11.71 4.59
CA ALA A 232 -1.16 -11.82 3.45
C ALA A 232 0.12 -12.60 3.72
N ALA A 233 0.36 -13.09 4.94
CA ALA A 233 1.63 -13.72 5.32
C ALA A 233 2.03 -14.88 4.40
N HIS A 234 1.05 -15.67 3.97
CA HIS A 234 1.25 -16.82 3.08
C HIS A 234 1.77 -16.44 1.68
N LEU A 235 1.57 -15.20 1.23
CA LEU A 235 2.06 -14.67 -0.04
C LEU A 235 3.47 -14.09 0.07
N LEU A 236 3.97 -13.90 1.29
CA LEU A 236 5.28 -13.30 1.54
C LEU A 236 6.34 -14.38 1.74
N GLY A 237 7.46 -14.20 1.05
CA GLY A 237 8.70 -14.96 1.27
C GLY A 237 9.52 -14.37 2.40
N ASN A 238 10.77 -14.00 2.13
CA ASN A 238 11.69 -13.49 3.15
C ASN A 238 11.20 -12.23 3.86
N THR A 239 10.30 -11.44 3.26
CA THR A 239 9.74 -10.22 3.87
C THR A 239 8.65 -10.47 4.92
N ARG A 240 8.18 -11.73 5.06
CA ARG A 240 7.13 -12.12 6.02
C ARG A 240 7.40 -11.66 7.46
N PRO A 241 8.62 -11.82 8.04
CA PRO A 241 8.88 -11.45 9.43
C PRO A 241 8.61 -9.97 9.73
N VAL A 242 8.92 -9.06 8.79
CA VAL A 242 8.66 -7.62 8.97
C VAL A 242 7.16 -7.32 8.92
N TYR A 243 6.43 -7.97 8.02
CA TYR A 243 4.98 -7.82 7.93
C TYR A 243 4.28 -8.36 9.19
N GLU A 244 4.67 -9.56 9.65
CA GLU A 244 4.14 -10.15 10.89
C GLU A 244 4.54 -9.36 12.13
N PHE A 245 5.73 -8.76 12.16
CA PHE A 245 6.11 -7.83 13.23
C PHE A 245 5.11 -6.67 13.35
N VAL A 246 4.75 -6.02 12.24
CA VAL A 246 3.79 -4.91 12.24
C VAL A 246 2.37 -5.38 12.58
N ARG A 247 1.91 -6.44 11.92
CA ARG A 247 0.52 -6.91 12.00
C ARG A 247 0.21 -7.68 13.29
N VAL A 248 1.12 -8.55 13.71
CA VAL A 248 0.93 -9.47 14.84
C VAL A 248 1.58 -8.92 16.10
N GLN A 249 2.89 -8.62 16.07
CA GLN A 249 3.61 -8.23 17.29
C GLN A 249 3.24 -6.83 17.75
N LEU A 250 3.14 -5.86 16.84
CA LEU A 250 2.71 -4.49 17.16
C LEU A 250 1.18 -4.32 17.15
N GLY A 251 0.44 -5.29 16.60
CA GLY A 251 -1.02 -5.27 16.55
C GLY A 251 -1.60 -4.18 15.65
N VAL A 252 -0.82 -3.64 14.71
CA VAL A 252 -1.30 -2.62 13.76
C VAL A 252 -2.13 -3.30 12.69
N LYS A 253 -3.45 -3.11 12.74
CA LYS A 253 -4.42 -3.80 11.87
C LYS A 253 -4.54 -3.15 10.48
N MET A 254 -5.20 -3.86 9.56
CA MET A 254 -5.67 -3.30 8.29
C MET A 254 -6.70 -2.19 8.56
N HIS A 255 -6.56 -1.05 7.89
CA HIS A 255 -7.43 0.10 8.08
C HIS A 255 -8.65 0.04 7.15
N GLY A 256 -9.82 0.45 7.68
CA GLY A 256 -10.99 0.74 6.86
C GLY A 256 -12.32 0.26 7.46
N ILE A 257 -12.33 -0.40 8.62
CA ILE A 257 -13.55 -0.94 9.21
C ILE A 257 -14.58 0.15 9.51
N ASP A 258 -14.15 1.28 10.07
CA ASP A 258 -15.06 2.40 10.35
C ASP A 258 -15.61 3.02 9.07
N ASN A 259 -14.79 3.12 8.02
CA ASN A 259 -15.25 3.60 6.70
C ASN A 259 -16.28 2.66 6.09
N LEU A 260 -16.07 1.33 6.19
CA LEU A 260 -17.00 0.33 5.73
C LEU A 260 -18.35 0.44 6.46
N ASN A 261 -18.30 0.65 7.77
CA ASN A 261 -19.48 0.82 8.63
C ASN A 261 -20.01 2.27 8.65
N ARG A 262 -19.48 3.15 7.80
CA ARG A 262 -19.88 4.58 7.71
C ARG A 262 -19.87 5.31 9.05
N PHE A 263 -18.96 4.93 9.95
CA PHE A 263 -18.82 5.48 11.29
C PHE A 263 -20.11 5.39 12.14
N GLU A 264 -20.96 4.40 11.93
CA GLU A 264 -22.20 4.19 12.71
C GLU A 264 -21.93 4.08 14.22
N GLU A 265 -20.82 3.44 14.62
CA GLU A 265 -20.36 3.32 16.00
C GLU A 265 -19.35 4.41 16.41
N GLY A 266 -19.13 5.42 15.56
CA GLY A 266 -18.05 6.40 15.70
C GLY A 266 -16.70 5.86 15.22
N TRP A 267 -15.62 6.51 15.68
CA TRP A 267 -14.25 6.07 15.40
C TRP A 267 -13.86 4.94 16.35
N THR A 268 -13.47 3.79 15.81
CA THR A 268 -13.04 2.64 16.59
C THR A 268 -11.53 2.42 16.47
N GLY A 269 -10.88 2.07 17.58
CA GLY A 269 -9.44 1.81 17.60
C GLY A 269 -8.55 3.04 17.44
N LEU A 270 -7.32 2.80 16.98
CA LEU A 270 -6.29 3.84 16.85
C LEU A 270 -6.42 4.62 15.54
N THR A 271 -6.15 5.92 15.60
CA THR A 271 -5.99 6.75 14.40
C THR A 271 -4.83 6.24 13.54
N VAL A 272 -4.83 6.60 12.25
CA VAL A 272 -3.69 6.33 11.35
C VAL A 272 -2.37 6.83 11.95
N GLY A 273 -2.38 8.03 12.53
CA GLY A 273 -1.21 8.61 13.20
C GLY A 273 -0.73 7.78 14.39
N GLN A 274 -1.64 7.34 15.26
CA GLN A 274 -1.28 6.49 16.41
C GLN A 274 -0.71 5.13 15.97
N ASN A 275 -1.27 4.50 14.93
CA ASN A 275 -0.71 3.26 14.38
C ASN A 275 0.71 3.47 13.82
N VAL A 276 0.95 4.59 13.11
CA VAL A 276 2.29 4.95 12.65
C VAL A 276 3.24 5.23 13.82
N SER A 277 2.77 5.88 14.88
CA SER A 277 3.55 6.13 16.10
C SER A 277 4.01 4.83 16.76
N VAL A 278 3.16 3.80 16.83
CA VAL A 278 3.56 2.48 17.37
C VAL A 278 4.73 1.88 16.58
N ILE A 279 4.68 1.96 15.25
CA ILE A 279 5.78 1.47 14.39
C ILE A 279 7.04 2.34 14.58
N TYR A 280 6.87 3.66 14.63
CA TYR A 280 7.97 4.60 14.87
C TYR A 280 8.68 4.31 16.20
N GLU A 281 7.93 4.16 17.29
CA GLU A 281 8.48 3.82 18.62
C GLU A 281 9.23 2.50 18.57
N ALA A 282 8.68 1.49 17.90
CA ALA A 282 9.35 0.20 17.75
C ALA A 282 10.67 0.28 16.96
N ILE A 283 10.77 1.17 15.96
CA ILE A 283 12.03 1.47 15.26
C ILE A 283 13.02 2.14 16.22
N ARG A 284 12.55 3.15 16.97
CA ARG A 284 13.37 3.95 17.90
C ARG A 284 13.89 3.14 19.09
N ASP A 285 13.11 2.20 19.58
CA ASP A 285 13.47 1.27 20.65
C ASP A 285 14.39 0.12 20.16
N GLY A 286 14.66 0.05 18.85
CA GLY A 286 15.49 -1.00 18.25
C GLY A 286 14.80 -2.35 18.09
N LYS A 287 13.50 -2.47 18.40
CA LYS A 287 12.73 -3.74 18.32
C LYS A 287 12.68 -4.31 16.91
N LEU A 288 12.73 -3.45 15.88
CA LEU A 288 12.72 -3.89 14.48
C LEU A 288 14.07 -4.46 14.00
N GLN A 289 15.19 -4.16 14.68
CA GLN A 289 16.54 -4.51 14.21
C GLN A 289 16.75 -6.02 14.15
N GLU A 290 16.30 -6.75 15.19
CA GLU A 290 16.40 -8.21 15.22
C GLU A 290 15.56 -8.85 14.12
N VAL A 291 14.36 -8.33 13.86
CA VAL A 291 13.47 -8.80 12.80
C VAL A 291 14.14 -8.59 11.42
N ILE A 292 14.71 -7.41 11.17
CA ILE A 292 15.42 -7.14 9.91
C ILE A 292 16.61 -8.08 9.75
N ALA A 293 17.34 -8.37 10.83
CA ALA A 293 18.47 -9.29 10.77
C ALA A 293 18.06 -10.71 10.34
N THR A 294 16.82 -11.14 10.63
CA THR A 294 16.31 -12.44 10.16
C THR A 294 16.13 -12.52 8.65
N LEU A 295 15.95 -11.38 7.95
CA LEU A 295 15.75 -11.36 6.50
C LEU A 295 16.97 -11.88 5.71
N TRP A 296 18.14 -11.89 6.35
CA TRP A 296 19.44 -12.23 5.75
C TRP A 296 20.03 -13.53 6.31
N LYS A 297 19.31 -14.21 7.21
CA LYS A 297 19.73 -15.52 7.73
C LYS A 297 19.23 -16.58 6.73
N HIS A 298 20.15 -17.06 5.90
CA HIS A 298 19.96 -18.22 5.04
C HIS A 298 20.07 -19.52 5.84
#